data_AF-A0A269PFM9-F1
#
_entry.id   AF-A0A269PFM9-F1
#
_cell.length_a   1.000
_cell.length_b   1.000
_cell.length_c   1.000
_cell.angle_alpha   90.00
_cell.angle_beta   90.00
_cell.angle_gamma   90.00
#
_symmetry.space_group_name_H-M   'P 1'
#
loop_
_entity.id
_entity.type
_entity.pdbx_description
1 polymer ?
#
loop_
_entity_poly.entity_id
_entity_poly.type
_entity_poly.pdbx_seq_one_letter_code
_entity_poly.pdbx_strand_id
1 'polypeptide(L)'
;MTIAEALHDATPTPEDVAADSSTFSPIRWKTGWPHHLRRVPPFRADATASLTRRDVFLFAQDVVDSEYNRDQIIDFLGAAFAFAAGQSNQVMQLQQFLRNKHNANQLLQAIRNIGGKSAVDAYASLVETGLAPKFASHVAYFLAGPQEAGDEKPVIICSKRAAGAGLSKDADWTADDYAEYLTALREARDAHDSSLPLDAVEYALRKHADA
;
A
#
# COMPACT_ATOMS: atom_id res chain seq x y z
N MET A 1 2.05 -14.60 -19.25
CA MET A 1 2.98 -14.18 -18.20
C MET A 1 2.41 -14.63 -16.87
N THR A 2 3.17 -15.38 -16.11
CA THR A 2 2.72 -16.08 -14.90
C THR A 2 3.49 -15.61 -13.66
N ILE A 3 2.96 -15.86 -12.48
CA ILE A 3 3.66 -15.62 -11.21
C ILE A 3 4.97 -16.41 -11.15
N ALA A 4 4.98 -17.64 -11.67
CA ALA A 4 6.16 -18.50 -11.70
C ALA A 4 7.33 -17.90 -12.50
N GLU A 5 7.06 -17.31 -13.67
CA GLU A 5 8.07 -16.63 -14.48
C GLU A 5 8.68 -15.43 -13.73
N ALA A 6 7.84 -14.63 -13.07
CA ALA A 6 8.30 -13.46 -12.32
C ALA A 6 9.20 -13.84 -11.12
N LEU A 7 8.86 -14.92 -10.40
CA LEU A 7 9.65 -15.41 -9.27
C LEU A 7 11.02 -15.94 -9.70
N HIS A 8 11.06 -16.69 -10.82
CA HIS A 8 12.31 -17.20 -11.38
C HIS A 8 13.28 -16.08 -11.77
N ASP A 9 12.77 -15.00 -12.37
CA ASP A 9 13.62 -13.92 -12.89
C ASP A 9 14.10 -12.95 -11.81
N ALA A 10 13.31 -12.72 -10.76
CA ALA A 10 13.61 -11.70 -9.75
C ALA A 10 14.32 -12.24 -8.50
N THR A 11 14.08 -13.52 -8.11
CA THR A 11 14.57 -14.14 -6.86
C THR A 11 14.60 -13.16 -5.67
N PRO A 12 13.45 -12.55 -5.31
CA PRO A 12 13.39 -11.40 -4.41
C PRO A 12 13.75 -11.78 -2.97
N THR A 13 14.54 -10.93 -2.31
CA THR A 13 14.81 -11.02 -0.87
C THR A 13 13.92 -10.06 -0.08
N PRO A 14 13.71 -10.28 1.24
CA PRO A 14 13.04 -9.31 2.10
C PRO A 14 13.71 -7.91 2.08
N GLU A 15 15.03 -7.86 1.89
CA GLU A 15 15.76 -6.60 1.76
C GLU A 15 15.41 -5.87 0.46
N ASP A 16 15.25 -6.60 -0.66
CA ASP A 16 14.83 -6.00 -1.94
C ASP A 16 13.43 -5.38 -1.83
N VAL A 17 12.52 -6.07 -1.14
CA VAL A 17 11.18 -5.55 -0.87
C VAL A 17 11.29 -4.29 -0.01
N ALA A 18 12.02 -4.34 1.10
CA ALA A 18 12.14 -3.21 2.03
C ALA A 18 12.82 -1.98 1.37
N ALA A 19 13.81 -2.20 0.51
CA ALA A 19 14.55 -1.16 -0.20
C ALA A 19 13.80 -0.59 -1.41
N ASP A 20 12.70 -1.23 -1.83
CA ASP A 20 11.89 -0.75 -2.93
C ASP A 20 11.42 0.68 -2.70
N SER A 21 11.69 1.55 -3.67
CA SER A 21 11.50 2.99 -3.51
C SER A 21 10.57 3.58 -4.55
N SER A 22 9.93 4.69 -4.16
CA SER A 22 9.09 5.52 -5.02
C SER A 22 9.55 6.97 -4.91
N THR A 23 9.80 7.60 -6.05
CA THR A 23 10.11 9.03 -6.13
C THR A 23 8.82 9.82 -6.31
N PHE A 24 8.67 10.91 -5.55
CA PHE A 24 7.49 11.78 -5.58
C PHE A 24 7.89 13.26 -5.44
N SER A 25 6.92 14.15 -5.54
CA SER A 25 7.12 15.59 -5.39
C SER A 25 6.52 16.10 -4.07
N PRO A 26 7.33 16.32 -3.02
CA PRO A 26 6.85 16.83 -1.73
C PRO A 26 6.10 18.16 -1.82
N ILE A 27 6.56 19.08 -2.67
CA ILE A 27 5.90 20.38 -2.84
C ILE A 27 4.46 20.23 -3.33
N ARG A 28 4.21 19.31 -4.29
CA ARG A 28 2.85 19.02 -4.78
C ARG A 28 1.95 18.53 -3.66
N TRP A 29 2.47 17.65 -2.79
CA TRP A 29 1.74 17.14 -1.64
C TRP A 29 1.39 18.23 -0.63
N LYS A 30 2.36 19.09 -0.27
CA LYS A 30 2.17 20.17 0.70
C LYS A 30 1.18 21.22 0.22
N THR A 31 1.31 21.69 -1.03
CA THR A 31 0.46 22.78 -1.55
C THR A 31 -1.02 22.45 -1.54
N GLY A 32 -1.37 21.18 -1.79
CA GLY A 32 -2.77 20.76 -1.86
C GLY A 32 -3.33 20.12 -0.58
N TRP A 33 -2.54 20.09 0.51
CA TRP A 33 -2.90 19.39 1.74
C TRP A 33 -4.08 20.08 2.47
N PRO A 34 -5.09 19.33 2.95
CA PRO A 34 -6.26 19.95 3.57
C PRO A 34 -5.97 20.62 4.92
N HIS A 35 -6.32 21.91 5.06
CA HIS A 35 -6.14 22.66 6.31
C HIS A 35 -6.88 22.04 7.51
N HIS A 36 -8.02 21.39 7.29
CA HIS A 36 -8.79 20.77 8.38
C HIS A 36 -8.09 19.56 9.00
N LEU A 37 -7.06 19.00 8.34
CA LEU A 37 -6.21 17.96 8.92
C LEU A 37 -5.24 18.54 9.95
N ARG A 38 -4.96 19.86 9.92
CA ARG A 38 -4.15 20.66 10.86
C ARG A 38 -2.67 20.26 11.00
N ARG A 39 -2.30 19.08 10.52
CA ARG A 39 -0.94 18.57 10.43
C ARG A 39 -0.61 18.32 8.96
N VAL A 40 0.58 18.71 8.54
CA VAL A 40 1.10 18.51 7.18
C VAL A 40 2.18 17.44 7.26
N PRO A 41 2.23 16.48 6.32
CA PRO A 41 3.25 15.45 6.31
C PRO A 41 4.68 16.02 6.43
N PRO A 42 5.59 15.38 7.17
CA PRO A 42 6.87 15.94 7.60
C PRO A 42 7.96 15.96 6.51
N PHE A 43 7.57 15.90 5.23
CA PHE A 43 8.52 15.97 4.12
C PHE A 43 9.23 17.32 4.09
N ARG A 44 10.46 17.37 3.58
CA ARG A 44 11.07 18.65 3.18
C ARG A 44 10.37 19.18 1.94
N ALA A 45 10.32 20.51 1.76
CA ALA A 45 9.61 21.15 0.63
C ALA A 45 10.45 21.11 -0.66
N ASP A 46 11.04 19.96 -0.96
CA ASP A 46 11.92 19.77 -2.10
C ASP A 46 11.11 19.44 -3.36
N ALA A 47 11.71 19.67 -4.53
CA ALA A 47 11.08 19.36 -5.82
C ALA A 47 10.85 17.85 -5.99
N THR A 48 11.78 17.06 -5.46
CA THR A 48 11.81 15.60 -5.53
C THR A 48 12.31 15.02 -4.21
N ALA A 49 11.67 13.95 -3.77
CA ALA A 49 12.13 13.08 -2.68
C ALA A 49 11.79 11.63 -3.02
N SER A 50 12.41 10.70 -2.30
CA SER A 50 12.13 9.27 -2.41
C SER A 50 11.83 8.70 -1.04
N LEU A 51 10.92 7.72 -1.00
CA LEU A 51 10.65 6.88 0.16
C LEU A 51 10.83 5.43 -0.25
N THR A 52 11.50 4.66 0.59
CA THR A 52 11.50 3.19 0.52
C THR A 52 10.28 2.61 1.23
N ARG A 53 9.94 1.34 0.99
CA ARG A 53 8.93 0.63 1.80
C ARG A 53 9.31 0.65 3.27
N ARG A 54 10.59 0.47 3.59
CA ARG A 54 11.13 0.60 4.95
C ARG A 54 10.79 1.95 5.59
N ASP A 55 10.98 3.05 4.87
CA ASP A 55 10.64 4.38 5.39
C ASP A 55 9.15 4.50 5.70
N VAL A 56 8.28 3.98 4.83
CA VAL A 56 6.83 4.03 5.05
C VAL A 56 6.40 3.11 6.22
N PHE A 57 7.04 1.95 6.38
CA PHE A 57 6.81 1.08 7.54
C PHE A 57 7.16 1.76 8.86
N LEU A 58 8.19 2.63 8.91
CA LEU A 58 8.49 3.40 10.12
C LEU A 58 7.34 4.34 10.50
N PHE A 59 6.73 5.03 9.53
CA PHE A 59 5.53 5.83 9.80
C PHE A 59 4.35 4.98 10.25
N ALA A 60 4.17 3.79 9.67
CA ALA A 60 3.11 2.86 10.09
C ALA A 60 3.34 2.34 11.52
N GLN A 61 4.60 2.07 11.88
CA GLN A 61 4.98 1.68 13.24
C GLN A 61 4.64 2.79 14.24
N ASP A 62 4.93 4.06 13.91
CA ASP A 62 4.54 5.20 14.75
C ASP A 62 3.02 5.28 14.99
N VAL A 63 2.21 4.86 14.01
CA VAL A 63 0.73 4.76 14.19
C VAL A 63 0.40 3.71 15.25
N VAL A 64 0.99 2.52 15.16
CA VAL A 64 0.73 1.42 16.09
C VAL A 64 1.24 1.76 17.50
N ASP A 65 2.47 2.25 17.62
CA ASP A 65 3.13 2.59 18.89
C ASP A 65 2.43 3.75 19.62
N SER A 66 1.81 4.66 18.87
CA SER A 66 1.03 5.76 19.42
C SER A 66 -0.44 5.41 19.71
N GLU A 67 -0.80 4.12 19.63
CA GLU A 67 -2.17 3.63 19.80
C GLU A 67 -3.15 4.32 18.84
N TYR A 68 -2.77 4.42 17.56
CA TYR A 68 -3.55 5.03 16.49
C TYR A 68 -3.84 6.53 16.74
N ASN A 69 -2.82 7.24 17.25
CA ASN A 69 -2.91 8.69 17.40
C ASN A 69 -3.19 9.35 16.05
N ARG A 70 -4.11 10.32 16.06
CA ARG A 70 -4.56 11.02 14.85
C ARG A 70 -3.41 11.62 14.04
N ASP A 71 -2.44 12.20 14.71
CA ASP A 71 -1.34 12.90 14.06
C ASP A 71 -0.37 11.93 13.38
N GLN A 72 -0.11 10.78 13.99
CA GLN A 72 0.71 9.74 13.36
C GLN A 72 -0.01 9.11 12.17
N ILE A 73 -1.34 8.91 12.25
CA ILE A 73 -2.12 8.45 11.10
C ILE A 73 -1.99 9.44 9.93
N ILE A 74 -1.98 10.75 10.20
CA ILE A 74 -1.84 11.77 9.17
C ILE A 74 -0.46 11.72 8.50
N ASP A 75 0.60 11.62 9.29
CA ASP A 75 1.97 11.53 8.76
C ASP A 75 2.15 10.26 7.93
N PHE A 76 1.66 9.13 8.44
CA PHE A 76 1.61 7.86 7.73
C PHE A 76 0.81 7.93 6.42
N LEU A 77 -0.40 8.51 6.43
CA LEU A 77 -1.18 8.69 5.21
C LEU A 77 -0.44 9.54 4.18
N GLY A 78 0.27 10.57 4.63
CA GLY A 78 1.18 11.34 3.78
C GLY A 78 2.24 10.45 3.11
N ALA A 79 2.94 9.63 3.88
CA ALA A 79 4.00 8.72 3.40
C ALA A 79 3.46 7.64 2.46
N ALA A 80 2.42 6.91 2.87
CA ALA A 80 1.83 5.83 2.10
C ALA A 80 1.25 6.33 0.77
N PHE A 81 0.56 7.47 0.78
CA PHE A 81 0.01 8.05 -0.44
C PHE A 81 1.08 8.65 -1.35
N ALA A 82 2.11 9.28 -0.80
CA ALA A 82 3.25 9.77 -1.57
C ALA A 82 3.97 8.61 -2.27
N PHE A 83 4.23 7.52 -1.55
CA PHE A 83 4.82 6.30 -2.10
C PHE A 83 3.95 5.72 -3.22
N ALA A 84 2.65 5.52 -2.96
CA ALA A 84 1.72 4.88 -3.89
C ALA A 84 1.46 5.70 -5.18
N ALA A 85 1.42 7.03 -5.07
CA ALA A 85 1.19 7.92 -6.21
C ALA A 85 2.47 8.21 -7.00
N GLY A 86 3.63 8.22 -6.35
CA GLY A 86 4.91 8.59 -6.96
C GLY A 86 4.86 9.98 -7.61
N GLN A 87 5.35 10.09 -8.85
CA GLN A 87 5.29 11.32 -9.66
C GLN A 87 3.95 11.53 -10.39
N SER A 88 3.00 10.59 -10.29
CA SER A 88 1.76 10.66 -11.06
C SER A 88 0.83 11.79 -10.62
N ASN A 89 -0.15 12.13 -11.46
CA ASN A 89 -1.20 13.09 -11.12
C ASN A 89 -2.24 12.55 -10.11
N GLN A 90 -2.11 11.29 -9.68
CA GLN A 90 -2.99 10.69 -8.66
C GLN A 90 -2.89 11.42 -7.31
N VAL A 91 -1.81 12.17 -7.06
CA VAL A 91 -1.73 13.10 -5.91
C VAL A 91 -2.92 14.06 -5.84
N MET A 92 -3.42 14.54 -6.98
CA MET A 92 -4.56 15.46 -7.00
C MET A 92 -5.86 14.76 -6.58
N GLN A 93 -6.04 13.49 -6.98
CA GLN A 93 -7.20 12.68 -6.60
C GLN A 93 -7.19 12.39 -5.09
N LEU A 94 -6.03 12.03 -4.55
CA LEU A 94 -5.86 11.78 -3.11
C LEU A 94 -6.06 13.06 -2.29
N GLN A 95 -5.55 14.19 -2.75
CA GLN A 95 -5.83 15.48 -2.13
C GLN A 95 -7.31 15.84 -2.18
N GLN A 96 -7.98 15.60 -3.30
CA GLN A 96 -9.43 15.85 -3.41
C GLN A 96 -10.23 14.97 -2.45
N PHE A 97 -9.88 13.68 -2.35
CA PHE A 97 -10.45 12.75 -1.38
C PHE A 97 -10.28 13.27 0.05
N LEU A 98 -9.05 13.65 0.44
CA LEU A 98 -8.75 14.15 1.78
C LEU A 98 -9.33 15.54 2.06
N ARG A 99 -9.58 16.38 1.03
CA ARG A 99 -10.25 17.67 1.20
C ARG A 99 -11.71 17.53 1.61
N ASN A 100 -12.36 16.42 1.23
CA ASN A 100 -13.67 16.10 1.75
C ASN A 100 -13.54 15.66 3.22
N LYS A 101 -13.99 16.52 4.14
CA LYS A 101 -13.92 16.29 5.59
C LYS A 101 -14.64 15.00 6.01
N HIS A 102 -15.73 14.63 5.34
CA HIS A 102 -16.44 13.38 5.64
C HIS A 102 -15.55 12.18 5.30
N ASN A 103 -15.04 12.11 4.07
CA ASN A 103 -14.17 11.03 3.61
C ASN A 103 -12.90 10.92 4.46
N ALA A 104 -12.25 12.05 4.75
CA ALA A 104 -11.06 12.07 5.60
C ALA A 104 -11.35 11.52 7.00
N ASN A 105 -12.47 11.91 7.61
CA ASN A 105 -12.85 11.38 8.92
C ASN A 105 -13.19 9.89 8.87
N GLN A 106 -13.89 9.41 7.83
CA GLN A 106 -14.16 7.99 7.64
C GLN A 106 -12.87 7.19 7.55
N LEU A 107 -11.91 7.65 6.75
CA LEU A 107 -10.60 7.00 6.62
C LEU A 107 -9.83 6.97 7.94
N LEU A 108 -9.77 8.09 8.67
CA LEU A 108 -9.10 8.13 9.97
C LEU A 108 -9.74 7.15 10.99
N GLN A 109 -11.06 7.00 10.97
CA GLN A 109 -11.76 6.05 11.85
C GLN A 109 -11.56 4.60 11.39
N ALA A 110 -11.59 4.33 10.09
CA ALA A 110 -11.30 3.00 9.55
C ALA A 110 -9.90 2.53 9.95
N ILE A 111 -8.90 3.41 9.87
CA ILE A 111 -7.51 3.11 10.27
C ILE A 111 -7.42 2.80 11.77
N ARG A 112 -8.08 3.56 12.65
CA ARG A 112 -8.09 3.28 14.09
C ARG A 112 -8.68 1.92 14.43
N ASN A 113 -9.64 1.45 13.63
CA ASN A 113 -10.32 0.19 13.84
C ASN A 113 -9.72 -0.95 13.01
N ILE A 114 -8.54 -0.76 12.41
CA ILE A 114 -7.93 -1.76 11.52
C ILE A 114 -7.19 -2.86 12.29
N GLY A 115 -6.74 -2.56 13.51
CA GLY A 115 -5.97 -3.48 14.33
C GLY A 115 -6.70 -4.81 14.57
N GLY A 116 -6.02 -5.91 14.34
CA GLY A 116 -6.56 -7.27 14.52
C GLY A 116 -7.49 -7.77 13.42
N LYS A 117 -7.74 -6.98 12.37
CA LYS A 117 -8.50 -7.45 11.20
C LYS A 117 -7.68 -8.39 10.32
N SER A 118 -8.37 -9.30 9.63
CA SER A 118 -7.76 -10.06 8.54
C SER A 118 -7.32 -9.12 7.40
N ALA A 119 -6.46 -9.60 6.52
CA ALA A 119 -6.01 -8.80 5.38
C ALA A 119 -7.17 -8.31 4.50
N VAL A 120 -8.17 -9.16 4.29
CA VAL A 120 -9.35 -8.86 3.46
C VAL A 120 -10.26 -7.86 4.17
N ASP A 121 -10.53 -8.04 5.46
CA ASP A 121 -11.39 -7.12 6.24
C ASP A 121 -10.76 -5.74 6.42
N ALA A 122 -9.43 -5.69 6.61
CA ALA A 122 -8.67 -4.46 6.66
C ALA A 122 -8.83 -3.69 5.35
N TYR A 123 -8.57 -4.35 4.22
CA TYR A 123 -8.75 -3.79 2.88
C TYR A 123 -10.20 -3.32 2.63
N ALA A 124 -11.19 -4.17 2.92
CA ALA A 124 -12.60 -3.89 2.72
C ALA A 124 -13.01 -2.60 3.47
N SER A 125 -12.63 -2.50 4.75
CA SER A 125 -12.98 -1.34 5.56
C SER A 125 -12.36 -0.02 5.08
N LEU A 126 -11.24 -0.08 4.35
CA LEU A 126 -10.63 1.09 3.74
C LEU A 126 -11.33 1.47 2.42
N VAL A 127 -11.70 0.50 1.59
CA VAL A 127 -12.46 0.73 0.35
C VAL A 127 -13.84 1.32 0.65
N GLU A 128 -14.52 0.86 1.70
CA GLU A 128 -15.82 1.38 2.14
C GLU A 128 -15.81 2.89 2.46
N THR A 129 -14.64 3.46 2.76
CA THR A 129 -14.48 4.92 2.97
C THR A 129 -14.56 5.73 1.67
N GLY A 130 -14.63 5.05 0.52
CA GLY A 130 -14.53 5.62 -0.82
C GLY A 130 -13.08 5.83 -1.28
N LEU A 131 -12.09 5.31 -0.55
CA LEU A 131 -10.69 5.34 -0.96
C LEU A 131 -10.51 4.37 -2.14
N ALA A 132 -9.87 4.85 -3.21
CA ALA A 132 -9.64 4.01 -4.39
C ALA A 132 -8.83 2.73 -4.01
N PRO A 133 -9.23 1.55 -4.52
CA PRO A 133 -8.66 0.25 -4.16
C PRO A 133 -7.13 0.15 -4.10
N LYS A 134 -6.45 0.71 -5.10
CA LYS A 134 -4.98 0.76 -5.15
C LYS A 134 -4.41 1.35 -3.86
N PHE A 135 -4.96 2.47 -3.39
CA PHE A 135 -4.46 3.15 -2.19
C PHE A 135 -4.92 2.47 -0.90
N ALA A 136 -6.11 1.87 -0.89
CA ALA A 136 -6.57 1.04 0.22
C ALA A 136 -5.62 -0.14 0.48
N SER A 137 -5.19 -0.85 -0.57
CA SER A 137 -4.22 -1.95 -0.41
C SER A 137 -2.85 -1.48 0.12
N HIS A 138 -2.36 -0.30 -0.30
CA HIS A 138 -1.12 0.27 0.27
C HIS A 138 -1.27 0.60 1.76
N VAL A 139 -2.38 1.22 2.15
CA VAL A 139 -2.64 1.56 3.55
C VAL A 139 -2.73 0.30 4.41
N ALA A 140 -3.46 -0.73 3.96
CA ALA A 140 -3.55 -2.01 4.65
C ALA A 140 -2.17 -2.70 4.77
N TYR A 141 -1.42 -2.78 3.66
CA TYR A 141 -0.10 -3.40 3.61
C TYR A 141 0.86 -2.77 4.61
N PHE A 142 1.02 -1.45 4.58
CA PHE A 142 1.99 -0.80 5.46
C PHE A 142 1.58 -0.85 6.93
N LEU A 143 0.29 -0.71 7.26
CA LEU A 143 -0.19 -0.83 8.64
C LEU A 143 -0.04 -2.23 9.22
N ALA A 144 0.01 -3.27 8.39
CA ALA A 144 0.27 -4.63 8.84
C ALA A 144 1.74 -4.90 9.17
N GLY A 145 2.64 -3.98 8.80
CA GLY A 145 4.08 -4.08 9.03
C GLY A 145 4.80 -5.01 8.04
N PRO A 146 6.15 -5.09 8.14
CA PRO A 146 6.95 -6.00 7.33
C PRO A 146 6.48 -7.45 7.46
N GLN A 147 6.61 -8.24 6.39
CA GLN A 147 6.16 -9.63 6.36
C GLN A 147 7.30 -10.63 6.52
N GLU A 148 7.00 -11.72 7.21
CA GLU A 148 7.85 -12.90 7.32
C GLU A 148 7.20 -14.11 6.64
N ALA A 149 7.95 -15.21 6.55
CA ALA A 149 7.46 -16.47 6.02
C ALA A 149 6.23 -16.94 6.81
N GLY A 150 5.15 -17.30 6.10
CA GLY A 150 3.91 -17.79 6.72
C GLY A 150 2.95 -16.71 7.22
N ASP A 151 3.30 -15.42 7.12
CA ASP A 151 2.37 -14.34 7.43
C ASP A 151 1.18 -14.30 6.45
N GLU A 152 0.00 -13.96 6.97
CA GLU A 152 -1.22 -13.72 6.18
C GLU A 152 -1.56 -12.22 6.05
N LYS A 153 -0.51 -11.38 6.03
CA LYS A 153 -0.64 -9.92 5.96
C LYS A 153 -1.13 -9.47 4.56
N PRO A 154 -1.82 -8.31 4.46
CA PRO A 154 -2.21 -7.71 3.18
C PRO A 154 -1.01 -7.51 2.27
N VAL A 155 -1.18 -7.48 0.95
CA VAL A 155 -0.15 -7.04 -0.01
C VAL A 155 -0.68 -5.92 -0.90
N ILE A 156 0.19 -5.25 -1.63
CA ILE A 156 -0.22 -4.19 -2.56
C ILE A 156 -0.85 -4.81 -3.82
N ILE A 157 -1.98 -4.27 -4.27
CA ILE A 157 -2.57 -4.66 -5.57
C ILE A 157 -1.64 -4.20 -6.69
N CYS A 158 -1.12 -5.16 -7.47
CA CYS A 158 -0.40 -4.88 -8.70
C CYS A 158 -1.38 -4.67 -9.87
N SER A 159 -1.92 -3.44 -10.00
CA SER A 159 -2.92 -3.07 -11.03
C SER A 159 -2.50 -3.37 -12.49
N LYS A 160 -1.20 -3.42 -12.81
CA LYS A 160 -0.73 -3.82 -14.14
C LYS A 160 -0.90 -5.32 -14.43
N ARG A 161 -1.18 -6.18 -13.43
CA ARG A 161 -0.98 -7.64 -13.52
C ARG A 161 -1.89 -8.51 -12.67
N ALA A 162 -3.18 -8.19 -12.63
CA ALA A 162 -4.18 -9.21 -12.32
C ALA A 162 -4.08 -10.40 -13.29
N ALA A 163 -3.81 -10.13 -14.58
CA ALA A 163 -3.66 -11.15 -15.62
C ALA A 163 -2.50 -12.13 -15.34
N GLY A 164 -1.44 -11.67 -14.66
CA GLY A 164 -0.31 -12.51 -14.26
C GLY A 164 -0.66 -13.54 -13.18
N ALA A 165 -1.66 -13.20 -12.36
CA ALA A 165 -2.28 -14.07 -11.37
C ALA A 165 -3.52 -14.79 -11.92
N GLY A 166 -3.78 -14.75 -13.23
CA GLY A 166 -4.94 -15.36 -13.86
C GLY A 166 -6.26 -14.59 -13.67
N LEU A 167 -6.22 -13.39 -13.10
CA LEU A 167 -7.38 -12.55 -12.86
C LEU A 167 -7.60 -11.57 -14.02
N SER A 168 -8.83 -11.51 -14.53
CA SER A 168 -9.19 -10.62 -15.66
C SER A 168 -9.38 -9.15 -15.27
N LYS A 169 -9.21 -8.81 -13.98
CA LYS A 169 -9.71 -7.56 -13.40
C LYS A 169 -8.63 -6.49 -13.25
N ASP A 170 -8.81 -5.34 -13.88
CA ASP A 170 -7.84 -4.23 -13.90
C ASP A 170 -8.29 -2.99 -13.08
N ALA A 171 -9.57 -2.91 -12.69
CA ALA A 171 -10.15 -1.83 -11.90
C ALA A 171 -11.25 -2.33 -10.93
N ASP A 172 -11.73 -1.44 -10.05
CA ASP A 172 -12.91 -1.66 -9.18
C ASP A 172 -12.86 -2.94 -8.33
N TRP A 173 -11.69 -3.18 -7.72
CA TRP A 173 -11.41 -4.32 -6.86
C TRP A 173 -12.29 -4.31 -5.60
N THR A 174 -13.11 -5.35 -5.45
CA THR A 174 -13.88 -5.65 -4.24
C THR A 174 -13.04 -6.43 -3.23
N ALA A 175 -13.59 -6.66 -2.04
CA ALA A 175 -12.95 -7.51 -1.03
C ALA A 175 -12.77 -8.96 -1.54
N ASP A 176 -13.75 -9.48 -2.28
CA ASP A 176 -13.70 -10.84 -2.83
C ASP A 176 -12.60 -10.95 -3.90
N ASP A 177 -12.50 -9.99 -4.82
CA ASP A 177 -11.42 -9.99 -5.82
C ASP A 177 -10.03 -9.91 -5.15
N TYR A 178 -9.93 -9.13 -4.07
CA TYR A 178 -8.70 -9.01 -3.31
C TYR A 178 -8.36 -10.32 -2.59
N ALA A 179 -9.35 -11.04 -2.05
CA ALA A 179 -9.18 -12.35 -1.45
C ALA A 179 -8.72 -13.40 -2.48
N GLU A 180 -9.29 -13.40 -3.68
CA GLU A 180 -8.86 -14.25 -4.80
C GLU A 180 -7.41 -13.95 -5.18
N TYR A 181 -7.02 -12.68 -5.25
CA TYR A 181 -5.64 -12.29 -5.53
C TYR A 181 -4.65 -12.75 -4.47
N LEU A 182 -4.96 -12.58 -3.18
CA LEU A 182 -4.12 -13.11 -2.11
C LEU A 182 -3.98 -14.63 -2.21
N THR A 183 -5.05 -15.33 -2.57
CA THR A 183 -5.05 -16.79 -2.73
C THR A 183 -4.15 -17.22 -3.88
N ALA A 184 -4.26 -16.57 -5.06
CA ALA A 184 -3.39 -16.85 -6.20
C ALA A 184 -1.91 -16.60 -5.89
N LEU A 185 -1.58 -15.55 -5.13
CA LEU A 185 -0.21 -15.30 -4.69
C LEU A 185 0.30 -16.38 -3.73
N ARG A 186 -0.54 -16.84 -2.78
CA ARG A 186 -0.17 -17.91 -1.84
C ARG A 186 0.08 -19.23 -2.54
N GLU A 187 -0.82 -19.62 -3.45
CA GLU A 187 -0.66 -20.86 -4.22
C GLU A 187 0.63 -20.83 -5.06
N ALA A 188 0.91 -19.70 -5.71
CA ALA A 188 2.14 -19.55 -6.48
C ALA A 188 3.40 -19.50 -5.62
N ARG A 189 3.34 -18.85 -4.45
CA ARG A 189 4.40 -18.89 -3.43
C ARG A 189 4.68 -20.33 -3.03
N ASP A 190 3.66 -21.05 -2.58
CA ASP A 190 3.80 -22.39 -2.00
C ASP A 190 4.28 -23.41 -3.04
N ALA A 191 3.92 -23.22 -4.31
CA ALA A 191 4.43 -24.02 -5.42
C ALA A 191 5.89 -23.72 -5.78
N HIS A 192 6.40 -22.53 -5.48
CA HIS A 192 7.77 -22.10 -5.78
C HIS A 192 8.71 -22.28 -4.58
N ASP A 193 8.42 -21.58 -3.48
CA ASP A 193 9.12 -21.65 -2.20
C ASP A 193 8.22 -21.07 -1.09
N SER A 194 7.68 -21.94 -0.24
CA SER A 194 6.79 -21.57 0.86
C SER A 194 7.47 -20.78 1.99
N SER A 195 8.80 -20.68 1.97
CA SER A 195 9.56 -19.87 2.92
C SER A 195 9.62 -18.38 2.54
N LEU A 196 9.14 -18.00 1.35
CA LEU A 196 9.08 -16.60 0.94
C LEU A 196 7.97 -15.86 1.68
N PRO A 197 8.17 -14.59 2.06
CA PRO A 197 7.05 -13.73 2.47
C PRO A 197 6.15 -13.43 1.26
N LEU A 198 4.86 -13.21 1.49
CA LEU A 198 3.89 -13.06 0.40
C LEU A 198 4.12 -11.78 -0.41
N ASP A 199 4.61 -10.71 0.23
CA ASP A 199 4.95 -9.46 -0.43
C ASP A 199 6.20 -9.53 -1.32
N ALA A 200 7.07 -10.53 -1.15
CA ALA A 200 8.14 -10.81 -2.10
C ALA A 200 7.58 -11.32 -3.45
N VAL A 201 6.51 -12.11 -3.42
CA VAL A 201 5.82 -12.57 -4.63
C VAL A 201 5.16 -11.40 -5.37
N GLU A 202 4.48 -10.52 -4.63
CA GLU A 202 3.94 -9.26 -5.17
C GLU A 202 5.04 -8.40 -5.79
N TYR A 203 6.16 -8.24 -5.07
CA TYR A 203 7.29 -7.45 -5.53
C TYR A 203 7.88 -7.99 -6.85
N ALA A 204 8.09 -9.30 -6.94
CA ALA A 204 8.58 -9.94 -8.17
C ALA A 204 7.64 -9.70 -9.36
N LEU A 205 6.34 -9.89 -9.14
CA LEU A 205 5.32 -9.63 -10.16
C LEU A 205 5.36 -8.20 -10.67
N ARG A 206 5.52 -7.24 -9.77
CA ARG A 206 5.60 -5.81 -10.12
C ARG A 206 6.91 -5.46 -10.82
N LYS A 207 8.06 -5.96 -10.38
CA LYS A 207 9.35 -5.68 -11.04
C LYS A 207 9.39 -6.21 -12.46
N HIS A 208 8.87 -7.41 -12.68
CA HIS A 208 8.74 -7.95 -14.01
C HIS A 208 7.77 -7.11 -14.87
N ALA A 209 6.88 -6.27 -14.28
CA ALA A 209 5.82 -5.43 -14.92
C ALA A 209 6.28 -4.13 -15.47
N ASP A 210 7.32 -3.62 -14.84
CA ASP A 210 7.95 -2.39 -15.21
C ASP A 210 9.20 -2.65 -16.07
N ALA A 211 9.59 -3.91 -16.25
CA ALA A 211 10.56 -4.39 -17.23
C ALA A 211 9.92 -4.50 -18.63
#